data_AF-A0A1F6G527-F1
#
_entry.id   AF-A0A1F6G527-F1
#
_cell.length_a   1.000
_cell.length_b   1.000
_cell.length_c   1.000
_cell.angle_alpha   90.00
_cell.angle_beta   90.00
_cell.angle_gamma   90.00
#
_symmetry.space_group_name_H-M   'P 1'
#
loop_
_entity.id
_entity.type
_entity.pdbx_description
1 polymer ?
#
loop_
_entity_poly.entity_id
_entity_poly.type
_entity_poly.pdbx_seq_one_letter_code
_entity_poly.pdbx_strand_id
1 'polypeptide(L)'
;MSKKLLIVGTVIFILVSFSVDYAILSRHSSGAVSLLSSVLKTENLLDLQPIRALFVGDIMLDRWVANHAAQYGTASLFTNIRPLFEGNDMIVGNLEGTITSEPSVTQNGSGLLQFTFNPQLVRDTLVPLGFTAVTLANNHTLDFGQSGYEETKANLIKDAILSFGSPSNSGDFSTKKDIRGKSICFVGYEEFVNSDPQPILDEIHSLRASCYRIIVVTHWGVEYIPTPTDRQKTLAHAFIDAGADVIIGSHPHIVQPFEIYKNKAIFYSLGNFMFDQNFSFETTHGLAVQIDFSDTETHFTLMPVAILNEEASFASVDDRNQVFRALAVTTSDFSLQD
;
A
#
# COMPACT_ATOMS: atom_id res chain seq x y z
N MET A 1 -43.59 -1.36 -46.55
CA MET A 1 -43.41 -1.74 -45.12
C MET A 1 -41.92 -1.66 -44.78
N SER A 2 -41.64 -1.20 -43.57
CA SER A 2 -40.41 -0.56 -43.11
C SER A 2 -39.24 -1.49 -42.74
N LYS A 3 -38.08 -0.84 -42.54
CA LYS A 3 -36.90 -1.18 -41.69
C LYS A 3 -35.77 -1.93 -42.40
N LYS A 4 -34.50 -1.69 -42.11
CA LYS A 4 -33.72 -0.59 -41.49
C LYS A 4 -32.26 -1.01 -41.75
N LEU A 5 -31.42 -0.06 -42.15
CA LEU A 5 -29.99 -0.22 -42.40
C LEU A 5 -29.27 -0.57 -41.08
N LEU A 6 -28.51 -1.68 -41.05
CA LEU A 6 -27.60 -2.02 -39.95
C LEU A 6 -26.18 -1.65 -40.42
N ILE A 7 -25.63 -0.56 -39.89
CA ILE A 7 -24.22 -0.21 -40.08
C ILE A 7 -23.46 -0.85 -38.92
N VAL A 8 -22.61 -1.84 -39.25
CA VAL A 8 -21.55 -2.35 -38.39
C VAL A 8 -20.37 -1.39 -38.53
N GLY A 9 -19.90 -0.83 -37.42
CA GLY A 9 -18.72 0.03 -37.39
C GLY A 9 -17.78 -0.43 -36.27
N THR A 10 -16.80 -1.24 -36.66
CA THR A 10 -15.66 -1.68 -35.84
C THR A 10 -14.78 -0.49 -35.49
N VAL A 11 -14.54 -0.24 -34.19
CA VAL A 11 -13.52 0.72 -33.74
C VAL A 11 -12.19 -0.01 -33.63
N ILE A 12 -11.28 0.30 -34.56
CA ILE A 12 -9.89 -0.13 -34.57
C ILE A 12 -9.08 0.92 -33.81
N PHE A 13 -8.37 0.51 -32.75
CA PHE A 13 -7.34 1.31 -32.09
C PHE A 13 -6.05 1.27 -32.92
N ILE A 14 -5.62 2.42 -33.44
CA ILE A 14 -4.26 2.60 -34.00
C ILE A 14 -3.59 3.72 -33.21
N LEU A 15 -2.58 3.34 -32.41
CA LEU A 15 -1.57 4.21 -31.85
C LEU A 15 -0.49 4.43 -32.91
N VAL A 16 -0.43 5.63 -33.51
CA VAL A 16 0.72 6.07 -34.31
C VAL A 16 1.07 7.51 -33.93
N SER A 17 2.29 7.66 -33.39
CA SER A 17 3.24 8.76 -33.48
C SER A 17 2.71 10.15 -33.88
N PHE A 18 2.44 11.00 -32.89
CA PHE A 18 2.23 12.43 -33.09
C PHE A 18 3.58 13.13 -33.33
N SER A 19 3.86 13.58 -34.56
CA SER A 19 4.81 14.69 -34.82
C SER A 19 4.71 15.34 -36.21
N VAL A 20 3.99 14.83 -37.22
CA VAL A 20 4.11 15.38 -38.59
C VAL A 20 2.82 15.85 -39.29
N ASP A 21 1.61 15.47 -38.85
CA ASP A 21 0.39 15.80 -39.62
C ASP A 21 -0.54 16.87 -39.00
N TYR A 22 -0.03 17.79 -38.18
CA TYR A 22 -0.82 18.95 -37.74
C TYR A 22 -1.19 19.89 -38.91
N ALA A 23 -0.43 19.84 -40.01
CA ALA A 23 -0.62 20.71 -41.16
C ALA A 23 -1.70 20.23 -42.16
N ILE A 24 -2.08 18.94 -42.16
CA ILE A 24 -2.95 18.39 -43.21
C ILE A 24 -4.43 18.31 -42.78
N LEU A 25 -4.73 18.18 -41.49
CA LEU A 25 -6.11 18.13 -40.98
C LEU A 25 -6.78 19.50 -40.78
N SER A 26 -6.03 20.61 -40.88
CA SER A 26 -6.56 21.96 -40.65
C SER A 26 -7.45 22.51 -41.78
N ARG A 27 -7.56 21.82 -42.92
CA ARG A 27 -8.30 22.36 -44.08
C ARG A 27 -9.76 21.95 -44.17
N HIS A 28 -10.22 20.83 -43.58
CA HIS A 28 -11.62 20.40 -43.68
C HIS A 28 -12.14 19.79 -42.36
N SER A 29 -12.42 20.63 -41.35
CA SER A 29 -13.45 20.43 -40.31
C SER A 29 -13.23 21.38 -39.13
N SER A 30 -13.47 22.67 -39.34
CA SER A 30 -13.38 23.68 -38.26
C SER A 30 -14.30 23.38 -37.06
N GLY A 31 -15.40 22.64 -37.27
CA GLY A 31 -16.32 22.25 -36.19
C GLY A 31 -15.86 21.06 -35.34
N ALA A 32 -15.21 20.04 -35.92
CA ALA A 32 -14.80 18.85 -35.17
C ALA A 32 -13.59 19.14 -34.26
N VAL A 33 -12.64 19.95 -34.74
CA VAL A 33 -11.48 20.40 -33.95
C VAL A 33 -11.91 21.35 -32.83
N SER A 34 -12.91 22.21 -33.06
CA SER A 34 -13.40 23.10 -31.99
C SER A 34 -14.16 22.31 -30.92
N LEU A 35 -14.95 21.30 -31.29
CA LEU A 35 -15.66 20.43 -30.34
C LEU A 35 -14.69 19.57 -29.51
N LEU A 36 -13.69 18.96 -30.11
CA LEU A 36 -12.63 18.24 -29.38
C LEU A 36 -11.87 19.19 -28.44
N SER A 37 -11.53 20.40 -28.89
CA SER A 37 -10.87 21.39 -28.04
C SER A 37 -11.76 21.97 -26.94
N SER A 38 -13.09 22.01 -27.12
CA SER A 38 -14.03 22.50 -26.11
C SER A 38 -14.36 21.43 -25.07
N VAL A 39 -14.43 20.16 -25.48
CA VAL A 39 -14.61 19.00 -24.57
C VAL A 39 -13.34 18.75 -23.75
N LEU A 40 -12.15 18.89 -24.36
CA LEU A 40 -10.86 18.80 -23.67
C LEU A 40 -10.51 20.03 -22.81
N LYS A 41 -11.24 21.14 -22.96
CA LYS A 41 -11.07 22.35 -22.13
C LYS A 41 -11.87 22.28 -20.82
N THR A 42 -12.82 21.37 -20.70
CA THR A 42 -13.70 21.25 -19.52
C THR A 42 -13.24 20.20 -18.52
N GLU A 43 -12.41 19.24 -18.91
CA GLU A 43 -11.75 18.30 -18.00
C GLU A 43 -10.25 18.29 -18.28
N ASN A 44 -9.45 18.53 -17.26
CA ASN A 44 -8.00 18.46 -17.39
C ASN A 44 -7.64 17.00 -17.65
N LEU A 45 -6.93 16.67 -18.73
CA LEU A 45 -6.56 15.29 -19.08
C LEU A 45 -5.80 14.56 -17.93
N LEU A 46 -5.21 15.32 -17.00
CA LEU A 46 -4.59 14.84 -15.77
C LEU A 46 -5.60 14.31 -14.73
N ASP A 47 -6.84 14.80 -14.71
CA ASP A 47 -7.90 14.38 -13.78
C ASP A 47 -8.52 13.02 -14.19
N LEU A 48 -8.29 12.60 -15.44
CA LEU A 48 -8.68 11.30 -15.98
C LEU A 48 -7.64 10.20 -15.71
N GLN A 49 -6.43 10.56 -15.27
CA GLN A 49 -5.42 9.56 -14.92
C GLN A 49 -5.74 8.94 -13.56
N PRO A 50 -5.65 7.60 -13.41
CA PRO A 50 -5.87 6.95 -12.13
C PRO A 50 -4.92 7.50 -11.06
N ILE A 51 -5.39 7.56 -9.82
CA ILE A 51 -4.52 7.83 -8.67
C ILE A 51 -3.78 6.53 -8.36
N ARG A 52 -2.46 6.56 -8.48
CA ARG A 52 -1.61 5.38 -8.32
C ARG A 52 -1.00 5.33 -6.93
N ALA A 53 -1.24 4.24 -6.22
CA ALA A 53 -0.75 4.01 -4.87
C ALA A 53 0.12 2.75 -4.81
N LEU A 54 1.28 2.82 -4.19
CA LEU A 54 2.09 1.65 -3.85
C LEU A 54 1.92 1.32 -2.37
N PHE A 55 1.61 0.06 -2.08
CA PHE A 55 1.58 -0.49 -0.74
C PHE A 55 2.70 -1.52 -0.58
N VAL A 56 3.42 -1.43 0.52
CA VAL A 56 4.43 -2.41 0.92
C VAL A 56 4.11 -2.96 2.31
N GLY A 57 4.70 -4.10 2.63
CA GLY A 57 4.51 -4.79 3.90
C GLY A 57 5.29 -4.18 5.08
N ASP A 58 5.67 -5.04 6.01
CA ASP A 58 6.27 -4.65 7.30
C ASP A 58 7.67 -4.03 7.13
N ILE A 59 7.89 -2.92 7.83
CA ILE A 59 9.14 -2.16 7.85
C ILE A 59 9.65 -2.09 9.28
N MET A 60 10.74 -2.82 9.55
CA MET A 60 11.48 -2.84 10.82
C MET A 60 12.94 -2.40 10.58
N LEU A 61 13.29 -1.22 11.09
CA LEU A 61 14.58 -0.55 10.86
C LEU A 61 15.52 -0.60 12.08
N ASP A 62 15.45 -1.65 12.88
CA ASP A 62 16.36 -1.92 14.02
C ASP A 62 17.18 -3.20 13.75
N ARG A 63 17.88 -3.70 14.77
CA ARG A 63 18.57 -5.00 14.76
C ARG A 63 19.53 -5.12 13.58
N TRP A 64 19.47 -6.21 12.82
CA TRP A 64 20.40 -6.45 11.72
C TRP A 64 20.19 -5.48 10.56
N VAL A 65 18.99 -4.92 10.37
CA VAL A 65 18.72 -3.88 9.37
C VAL A 65 19.49 -2.61 9.72
N ALA A 66 19.43 -2.18 10.99
CA ALA A 66 20.21 -1.03 11.47
C ALA A 66 21.73 -1.29 11.39
N ASN A 67 22.19 -2.50 11.72
CA ASN A 67 23.60 -2.88 11.60
C ASN A 67 24.10 -2.86 10.16
N HIS A 68 23.31 -3.41 9.22
CA HIS A 68 23.61 -3.35 7.79
C HIS A 68 23.72 -1.90 7.32
N ALA A 69 22.74 -1.06 7.65
CA ALA A 69 22.76 0.35 7.29
C ALA A 69 23.96 1.11 7.88
N ALA A 70 24.36 0.80 9.11
CA ALA A 70 25.54 1.40 9.74
C ALA A 70 26.85 0.97 9.06
N GLN A 71 26.92 -0.28 8.58
CA GLN A 71 28.12 -0.84 7.95
C GLN A 71 28.26 -0.45 6.48
N TYR A 72 27.17 -0.48 5.71
CA TYR A 72 27.17 -0.32 4.25
C TYR A 72 26.48 0.97 3.77
N GLY A 73 25.91 1.75 4.69
CA GLY A 73 25.16 2.98 4.43
C GLY A 73 23.69 2.71 4.14
N THR A 74 22.78 3.57 4.62
CA THR A 74 21.31 3.38 4.54
C THR A 74 20.79 3.03 3.14
N ALA A 75 21.37 3.60 2.07
CA ALA A 75 20.92 3.33 0.70
C ALA A 75 21.11 1.87 0.25
N SER A 76 22.04 1.13 0.86
CA SER A 76 22.24 -0.30 0.58
C SER A 76 20.96 -1.12 0.79
N LEU A 77 20.16 -0.77 1.81
CA LEU A 77 18.89 -1.44 2.13
C LEU A 77 17.88 -1.46 0.98
N PHE A 78 17.96 -0.53 0.03
CA PHE A 78 16.94 -0.37 -1.01
C PHE A 78 17.47 -0.08 -2.41
N THR A 79 18.79 -0.13 -2.62
CA THR A 79 19.39 0.23 -3.91
C THR A 79 18.80 -0.59 -5.06
N ASN A 80 18.53 -1.87 -4.83
CA ASN A 80 18.04 -2.80 -5.85
C ASN A 80 16.53 -2.74 -6.08
N ILE A 81 15.77 -1.97 -5.28
CA ILE A 81 14.31 -1.86 -5.38
C ILE A 81 13.82 -0.44 -5.67
N ARG A 82 14.71 0.57 -5.76
CA ARG A 82 14.32 1.98 -6.03
C ARG A 82 13.32 2.15 -7.19
N PRO A 83 13.46 1.45 -8.34
CA PRO A 83 12.52 1.61 -9.45
C PRO A 83 11.06 1.25 -9.11
N LEU A 84 10.81 0.42 -8.08
CA LEU A 84 9.46 0.07 -7.62
C LEU A 84 8.65 1.31 -7.21
N PHE A 85 9.34 2.31 -6.67
CA PHE A 85 8.72 3.49 -6.07
C PHE A 85 8.43 4.60 -7.09
N GLU A 86 8.97 4.50 -8.30
CA GLU A 86 8.82 5.53 -9.33
C GLU A 86 7.40 5.58 -9.91
N GLY A 87 6.89 6.79 -10.14
CA GLY A 87 5.60 7.00 -10.83
C GLY A 87 4.35 6.77 -9.98
N ASN A 88 4.48 6.60 -8.66
CA ASN A 88 3.35 6.51 -7.73
C ASN A 88 2.96 7.90 -7.20
N ASP A 89 1.66 8.17 -7.07
CA ASP A 89 1.15 9.39 -6.43
C ASP A 89 1.26 9.32 -4.89
N MET A 90 1.28 8.09 -4.35
CA MET A 90 1.46 7.81 -2.93
C MET A 90 2.18 6.49 -2.70
N ILE A 91 2.93 6.40 -1.61
CA ILE A 91 3.59 5.19 -1.14
C ILE A 91 3.27 5.01 0.35
N VAL A 92 2.81 3.81 0.72
CA VAL A 92 2.30 3.48 2.06
C VAL A 92 2.86 2.15 2.55
N GLY A 93 3.17 2.05 3.84
CA GLY A 93 3.60 0.79 4.49
C GLY A 93 3.28 0.73 5.98
N ASN A 94 3.55 -0.41 6.61
CA ASN A 94 3.48 -0.59 8.05
C ASN A 94 4.84 -0.30 8.70
N LEU A 95 4.93 0.76 9.51
CA LEU A 95 6.16 1.09 10.24
C LEU A 95 6.09 0.46 11.62
N GLU A 96 6.74 -0.70 11.76
CA GLU A 96 6.53 -1.60 12.90
C GLU A 96 7.60 -1.41 13.97
N GLY A 97 7.56 -0.28 14.66
CA GLY A 97 8.47 0.04 15.74
C GLY A 97 8.41 1.51 16.13
N THR A 98 9.26 1.90 17.07
CA THR A 98 9.24 3.24 17.65
C THR A 98 10.43 4.07 17.15
N ILE A 99 10.17 5.25 16.60
CA ILE A 99 11.22 6.24 16.28
C ILE A 99 11.55 7.02 17.55
N THR A 100 12.76 6.84 18.06
CA THR A 100 13.18 7.51 19.29
C THR A 100 14.68 7.77 19.31
N SER A 101 15.06 8.82 20.06
CA SER A 101 16.46 9.14 20.37
C SER A 101 17.06 8.29 21.49
N GLU A 102 16.26 7.45 22.16
CA GLU A 102 16.77 6.48 23.14
C GLU A 102 17.77 5.49 22.47
N PRO A 103 18.80 5.03 23.20
CA PRO A 103 19.72 4.01 22.68
C PRO A 103 18.98 2.72 22.31
N SER A 104 19.35 2.08 21.20
CA SER A 104 18.76 0.79 20.84
C SER A 104 19.06 -0.26 21.91
N VAL A 105 18.00 -0.91 22.37
CA VAL A 105 18.06 -2.00 23.36
C VAL A 105 18.14 -3.38 22.68
N THR A 106 18.05 -3.45 21.35
CA THR A 106 18.06 -4.72 20.58
C THR A 106 19.13 -4.81 19.49
N GLN A 107 19.79 -3.70 19.11
CA GLN A 107 20.77 -3.65 18.02
C GLN A 107 21.92 -4.68 18.16
N ASN A 108 22.23 -5.12 19.39
CA ASN A 108 23.28 -6.10 19.68
C ASN A 108 22.76 -7.49 20.16
N GLY A 109 21.53 -7.87 19.76
CA GLY A 109 21.05 -9.25 19.95
C GLY A 109 20.62 -9.60 21.38
N SER A 110 19.94 -8.67 22.06
CA SER A 110 19.43 -8.90 23.43
C SER A 110 18.31 -9.95 23.52
N GLY A 111 17.72 -10.35 22.40
CA GLY A 111 16.55 -11.23 22.34
C GLY A 111 15.25 -10.55 22.76
N LEU A 112 15.28 -9.25 23.08
CA LEU A 112 14.10 -8.45 23.36
C LEU A 112 13.40 -8.08 22.04
N LEU A 113 12.07 -8.08 22.06
CA LEU A 113 11.22 -7.58 20.97
C LEU A 113 10.76 -6.16 21.31
N GLN A 114 11.72 -5.24 21.36
CA GLN A 114 11.52 -3.82 21.65
C GLN A 114 12.32 -2.99 20.63
N PHE A 115 11.69 -2.60 19.53
CA PHE A 115 12.35 -2.02 18.37
C PHE A 115 12.55 -0.50 18.51
N THR A 116 13.81 -0.10 18.32
CA THR A 116 14.30 1.27 18.42
C THR A 116 14.76 1.75 17.06
N PHE A 117 13.97 2.58 16.41
CA PHE A 117 14.34 3.16 15.13
C PHE A 117 15.06 4.48 15.32
N ASN A 118 16.31 4.53 14.87
CA ASN A 118 17.07 5.77 14.85
C ASN A 118 16.39 6.78 13.89
N PRO A 119 16.11 8.03 14.33
CA PRO A 119 15.41 9.01 13.50
C PRO A 119 16.09 9.31 12.15
N GLN A 120 17.42 9.33 12.12
CA GLN A 120 18.18 9.58 10.90
C GLN A 120 18.07 8.39 9.94
N LEU A 121 18.13 7.16 10.44
CA LEU A 121 17.96 5.95 9.63
C LEU A 121 16.57 5.90 8.98
N VAL A 122 15.52 6.20 9.76
CA VAL A 122 14.14 6.23 9.26
C VAL A 122 14.00 7.27 8.15
N ARG A 123 14.47 8.50 8.42
CA ARG A 123 14.45 9.58 7.44
C ARG A 123 15.18 9.21 6.16
N ASP A 124 16.40 8.71 6.27
CA ASP A 124 17.26 8.37 5.13
C ASP A 124 16.80 7.10 4.39
N THR A 125 15.82 6.38 4.93
CA THR A 125 15.13 5.26 4.28
C THR A 125 13.84 5.72 3.60
N LEU A 126 12.93 6.31 4.36
CA LEU A 126 11.56 6.59 3.90
C LEU A 126 11.50 7.78 2.91
N VAL A 127 12.25 8.86 3.16
CA VAL A 127 12.21 10.07 2.33
C VAL A 127 12.76 9.80 0.91
N PRO A 128 13.93 9.15 0.72
CA PRO A 128 14.44 8.87 -0.61
C PRO A 128 13.62 7.87 -1.42
N LEU A 129 12.78 7.07 -0.76
CA LEU A 129 11.82 6.16 -1.39
C LEU A 129 10.47 6.82 -1.67
N GLY A 130 10.21 8.03 -1.16
CA GLY A 130 8.99 8.78 -1.44
C GLY A 130 7.78 8.37 -0.61
N PHE A 131 7.99 7.74 0.56
CA PHE A 131 6.88 7.38 1.46
C PHE A 131 6.02 8.61 1.78
N THR A 132 4.73 8.45 1.55
CA THR A 132 3.73 9.50 1.74
C THR A 132 2.99 9.33 3.06
N ALA A 133 2.73 8.08 3.45
CA ALA A 133 2.12 7.75 4.72
C ALA A 133 2.66 6.43 5.27
N VAL A 134 2.61 6.25 6.57
CA VAL A 134 2.84 4.96 7.24
C VAL A 134 1.76 4.71 8.28
N THR A 135 1.38 3.46 8.50
CA THR A 135 0.53 3.12 9.64
C THR A 135 1.36 2.87 10.90
N LEU A 136 0.81 3.29 12.04
CA LEU A 136 1.30 3.02 13.40
C LEU A 136 0.29 2.16 14.19
N ALA A 137 -0.70 1.56 13.51
CA ALA A 137 -1.60 0.60 14.14
C ALA A 137 -0.94 -0.78 14.16
N ASN A 138 0.06 -0.96 15.01
CA ASN A 138 0.76 -2.23 15.21
C ASN A 138 1.21 -2.40 16.66
N ASN A 139 1.55 -3.64 17.04
CA ASN A 139 1.92 -4.04 18.39
C ASN A 139 3.24 -3.41 18.88
N HIS A 140 4.14 -2.99 17.98
CA HIS A 140 5.46 -2.43 18.30
C HIS A 140 5.50 -0.89 18.40
N THR A 141 4.37 -0.23 18.14
CA THR A 141 4.26 1.23 18.22
C THR A 141 4.40 1.76 19.66
N LEU A 142 4.14 0.91 20.66
CA LEU A 142 4.26 1.26 22.09
C LEU A 142 5.50 0.68 22.76
N ASP A 143 6.51 0.28 21.99
CA ASP A 143 7.75 -0.30 22.55
C ASP A 143 8.45 0.65 23.53
N PHE A 144 8.30 1.97 23.39
CA PHE A 144 8.74 2.98 24.37
C PHE A 144 7.57 3.74 25.02
N GLY A 145 6.42 3.09 25.12
CA GLY A 145 5.19 3.62 25.69
C GLY A 145 4.65 4.85 24.94
N GLN A 146 3.76 5.60 25.60
CA GLN A 146 3.11 6.77 24.99
C GLN A 146 4.12 7.84 24.55
N SER A 147 5.20 8.06 25.31
CA SER A 147 6.24 9.02 24.93
C SER A 147 6.92 8.65 23.61
N GLY A 148 7.23 7.36 23.41
CA GLY A 148 7.79 6.87 22.16
C GLY A 148 6.83 7.02 20.98
N TYR A 149 5.53 6.76 21.19
CA TYR A 149 4.51 6.98 20.16
C TYR A 149 4.40 8.45 19.74
N GLU A 150 4.39 9.39 20.69
CA GLU A 150 4.35 10.82 20.35
C GLU A 150 5.66 11.29 19.69
N GLU A 151 6.82 10.79 20.13
CA GLU A 151 8.11 11.06 19.47
C GLU A 151 8.14 10.51 18.04
N THR A 152 7.55 9.33 17.82
CA THR A 152 7.39 8.73 16.50
C THR A 152 6.59 9.63 15.57
N LYS A 153 5.42 10.10 16.01
CA LYS A 153 4.60 11.03 15.24
C LYS A 153 5.34 12.35 14.96
N ALA A 154 6.04 12.90 15.96
CA ALA A 154 6.78 14.15 15.81
C ALA A 154 7.90 14.04 14.75
N ASN A 155 8.62 12.92 14.70
CA ASN A 155 9.64 12.67 13.68
C ASN A 155 9.02 12.53 12.28
N LEU A 156 7.93 11.78 12.13
CA LEU A 156 7.24 11.63 10.84
C LEU A 156 6.69 12.96 10.31
N ILE A 157 6.12 13.80 11.19
CA ILE A 157 5.67 15.15 10.84
C ILE A 157 6.82 16.02 10.34
N LYS A 158 7.99 15.97 10.99
CA LYS A 158 9.18 16.72 10.60
C LYS A 158 9.67 16.34 9.19
N ASP A 159 9.51 15.07 8.82
CA ASP A 159 9.89 14.56 7.50
C ASP A 159 8.75 14.62 6.47
N ALA A 160 7.62 15.25 6.81
CA ALA A 160 6.43 15.39 5.97
C ALA A 160 5.80 14.05 5.54
N ILE A 161 5.94 13.03 6.37
CA ILE A 161 5.31 11.72 6.21
C ILE A 161 4.05 11.69 7.09
N LEU A 162 2.91 11.36 6.51
CA LEU A 162 1.67 11.19 7.27
C LEU A 162 1.74 9.92 8.12
N SER A 163 1.23 9.97 9.34
CA SER A 163 0.96 8.77 10.13
C SER A 163 -0.55 8.61 10.37
N PHE A 164 -0.98 7.35 10.53
CA PHE A 164 -2.37 7.01 10.85
C PHE A 164 -2.46 5.65 11.52
N GLY A 165 -3.59 5.39 12.16
CA GLY A 165 -3.75 4.21 12.99
C GLY A 165 -3.09 4.42 14.35
N SER A 166 -3.76 3.93 15.39
CA SER A 166 -3.26 4.03 16.76
C SER A 166 -3.15 2.62 17.34
N PRO A 167 -2.22 2.39 18.27
CA PRO A 167 -2.03 1.07 18.86
C PRO A 167 -3.26 0.60 19.64
N SER A 168 -4.13 1.50 20.14
CA SER A 168 -5.30 1.14 20.93
C SER A 168 -6.64 1.28 20.19
N ASN A 169 -6.61 1.47 18.87
CA ASN A 169 -7.79 1.82 18.07
C ASN A 169 -8.62 2.92 18.76
N SER A 170 -7.97 4.04 19.09
CA SER A 170 -8.60 5.20 19.73
C SER A 170 -7.89 6.49 19.35
N GLY A 171 -8.65 7.50 18.93
CA GLY A 171 -8.10 8.82 18.61
C GLY A 171 -7.61 8.90 17.18
N ASP A 172 -6.31 8.66 16.95
CA ASP A 172 -5.66 8.83 15.64
C ASP A 172 -5.96 7.66 14.67
N PHE A 173 -7.24 7.36 14.43
CA PHE A 173 -7.67 6.23 13.59
C PHE A 173 -7.20 6.37 12.13
N SER A 174 -7.27 7.59 11.61
CA SER A 174 -7.23 7.84 10.18
C SER A 174 -6.45 9.10 9.81
N THR A 175 -6.06 9.17 8.55
CA THR A 175 -5.53 10.38 7.91
C THR A 175 -6.05 10.47 6.49
N LYS A 176 -5.86 11.62 5.85
CA LYS A 176 -6.23 11.82 4.45
C LYS A 176 -5.16 12.54 3.65
N LYS A 177 -5.07 12.20 2.37
CA LYS A 177 -4.22 12.85 1.39
C LYS A 177 -5.06 13.28 0.18
N ASP A 178 -5.06 14.59 -0.09
CA ASP A 178 -5.70 15.14 -1.28
C ASP A 178 -4.76 15.03 -2.49
N ILE A 179 -5.24 14.38 -3.55
CA ILE A 179 -4.51 14.24 -4.82
C ILE A 179 -5.47 14.62 -5.94
N ARG A 180 -5.11 15.64 -6.72
CA ARG A 180 -5.93 16.13 -7.85
C ARG A 180 -7.41 16.36 -7.46
N GLY A 181 -7.63 16.95 -6.28
CA GLY A 181 -8.98 17.25 -5.75
C GLY A 181 -9.77 16.04 -5.23
N LYS A 182 -9.18 14.85 -5.20
CA LYS A 182 -9.79 13.62 -4.66
C LYS A 182 -9.07 13.24 -3.36
N SER A 183 -9.83 13.14 -2.27
CA SER A 183 -9.30 12.75 -0.96
C SER A 183 -9.17 11.23 -0.84
N ILE A 184 -7.95 10.73 -0.64
CA ILE A 184 -7.68 9.33 -0.31
C ILE A 184 -7.51 9.24 1.21
N CYS A 185 -8.33 8.42 1.85
CA CYS A 185 -8.35 8.28 3.30
C CYS A 185 -7.79 6.93 3.70
N PHE A 186 -6.94 6.93 4.73
CA PHE A 186 -6.34 5.74 5.29
C PHE A 186 -6.82 5.56 6.71
N VAL A 187 -7.20 4.34 7.08
CA VAL A 187 -7.64 3.98 8.43
C VAL A 187 -6.77 2.81 8.90
N GLY A 188 -6.23 2.90 10.11
CA GLY A 188 -5.42 1.83 10.71
C GLY A 188 -6.24 0.99 11.69
N TYR A 189 -6.05 -0.33 11.68
CA TYR A 189 -6.59 -1.25 12.68
C TYR A 189 -5.49 -2.15 13.23
N GLU A 190 -5.41 -2.22 14.56
CA GLU A 190 -4.49 -3.07 15.31
C GLU A 190 -5.30 -4.13 16.09
N GLU A 191 -4.91 -5.41 16.06
CA GLU A 191 -5.72 -6.46 16.69
C GLU A 191 -5.38 -6.74 18.17
N PHE A 192 -4.14 -6.53 18.62
CA PHE A 192 -3.58 -7.16 19.82
C PHE A 192 -3.74 -6.35 21.10
N VAL A 193 -3.65 -5.03 21.07
CA VAL A 193 -3.84 -4.18 22.25
C VAL A 193 -5.32 -3.94 22.51
N ASN A 194 -6.09 -3.61 21.46
CA ASN A 194 -7.54 -3.45 21.54
C ASN A 194 -8.24 -4.05 20.33
N SER A 195 -8.70 -5.28 20.49
CA SER A 195 -9.34 -6.04 19.41
C SER A 195 -10.76 -5.57 19.01
N ASP A 196 -11.36 -4.57 19.68
CA ASP A 196 -12.70 -4.07 19.33
C ASP A 196 -12.69 -3.33 17.97
N PRO A 197 -13.40 -3.84 16.94
CA PRO A 197 -13.41 -3.20 15.63
C PRO A 197 -14.39 -2.04 15.54
N GLN A 198 -15.28 -1.83 16.52
CA GLN A 198 -16.38 -0.87 16.39
C GLN A 198 -15.91 0.57 16.14
N PRO A 199 -14.88 1.11 16.82
CA PRO A 199 -14.37 2.44 16.53
C PRO A 199 -13.89 2.60 15.08
N ILE A 200 -13.33 1.54 14.49
CA ILE A 200 -12.85 1.55 13.11
C ILE A 200 -14.02 1.49 12.12
N LEU A 201 -15.04 0.67 12.41
CA LEU A 201 -16.26 0.62 11.60
C LEU A 201 -16.97 1.98 11.56
N ASP A 202 -17.09 2.63 12.71
CA ASP A 202 -17.69 3.96 12.83
C ASP A 202 -16.88 5.02 12.06
N GLU A 203 -15.55 4.94 12.12
CA GLU A 203 -14.67 5.85 11.38
C GLU A 203 -14.78 5.66 9.86
N ILE A 204 -14.78 4.41 9.36
CA ILE A 204 -14.98 4.12 7.93
C ILE A 204 -16.31 4.70 7.46
N HIS A 205 -17.37 4.49 8.25
CA HIS A 205 -18.69 5.01 7.93
C HIS A 205 -18.71 6.55 7.87
N SER A 206 -18.05 7.21 8.82
CA SER A 206 -17.98 8.68 8.90
C SER A 206 -17.25 9.29 7.69
N LEU A 207 -16.20 8.62 7.21
CA LEU A 207 -15.35 9.09 6.12
C LEU A 207 -15.99 8.96 4.74
N ARG A 208 -16.95 8.04 4.56
CA ARG A 208 -17.51 7.65 3.24
C ARG A 208 -18.06 8.81 2.43
N ALA A 209 -18.64 9.82 3.09
CA ALA A 209 -19.22 10.99 2.40
C ALA A 209 -18.17 11.98 1.87
N SER A 210 -16.93 11.93 2.37
CA SER A 210 -15.89 12.93 2.10
C SER A 210 -14.65 12.36 1.39
N CYS A 211 -14.49 11.03 1.39
CA CYS A 211 -13.35 10.37 0.80
C CYS A 211 -13.70 9.80 -0.58
N TYR A 212 -12.82 10.05 -1.54
CA TYR A 212 -12.88 9.42 -2.85
C TYR A 212 -12.63 7.90 -2.74
N ARG A 213 -11.61 7.51 -1.97
CA ARG A 213 -11.34 6.11 -1.62
C ARG A 213 -10.98 6.00 -0.15
N ILE A 214 -11.41 4.92 0.50
CA ILE A 214 -11.03 4.56 1.87
C ILE A 214 -10.21 3.27 1.82
N ILE A 215 -8.97 3.33 2.27
CA ILE A 215 -8.10 2.16 2.41
C ILE A 215 -7.93 1.86 3.89
N VAL A 216 -8.19 0.61 4.29
CA VAL A 216 -7.95 0.16 5.65
C VAL A 216 -6.66 -0.65 5.66
N VAL A 217 -5.70 -0.23 6.49
CA VAL A 217 -4.45 -0.96 6.72
C VAL A 217 -4.53 -1.63 8.08
N THR A 218 -4.26 -2.92 8.12
CA THR A 218 -4.57 -3.79 9.26
C THR A 218 -3.31 -4.52 9.73
N HIS A 219 -3.18 -4.68 11.04
CA HIS A 219 -2.10 -5.43 11.67
C HIS A 219 -2.71 -6.50 12.58
N TRP A 220 -2.74 -7.74 12.09
CA TRP A 220 -3.67 -8.76 12.56
C TRP A 220 -3.25 -10.20 12.26
N GLY A 221 -4.02 -11.16 12.76
CA GLY A 221 -3.80 -12.57 12.46
C GLY A 221 -2.67 -13.19 13.28
N VAL A 222 -2.02 -14.21 12.73
CA VAL A 222 -1.03 -15.03 13.44
C VAL A 222 0.26 -15.07 12.64
N GLU A 223 1.37 -14.75 13.29
CA GLU A 223 2.71 -14.81 12.70
C GLU A 223 2.97 -16.15 12.01
N TYR A 224 3.51 -16.05 10.79
CA TYR A 224 3.98 -17.17 9.97
C TYR A 224 2.92 -18.18 9.54
N ILE A 225 1.62 -17.89 9.72
CA ILE A 225 0.53 -18.75 9.25
C ILE A 225 0.10 -18.31 7.83
N PRO A 226 0.19 -19.18 6.81
CA PRO A 226 -0.01 -18.79 5.40
C PRO A 226 -1.47 -18.56 5.01
N THR A 227 -2.41 -18.92 5.89
CA THR A 227 -3.85 -18.78 5.67
C THR A 227 -4.46 -17.81 6.68
N PRO A 228 -5.31 -16.87 6.25
CA PRO A 228 -5.96 -15.95 7.16
C PRO A 228 -6.94 -16.68 8.07
N THR A 229 -7.06 -16.20 9.30
CA THR A 229 -8.03 -16.69 10.28
C THR A 229 -9.47 -16.30 9.90
N ASP A 230 -10.46 -17.00 10.43
CA ASP A 230 -11.87 -16.64 10.23
C ASP A 230 -12.19 -15.23 10.75
N ARG A 231 -11.46 -14.79 11.77
CA ARG A 231 -11.57 -13.43 12.32
C ARG A 231 -11.06 -12.39 11.34
N GLN A 232 -9.88 -12.59 10.73
CA GLN A 232 -9.37 -11.71 9.67
C GLN A 232 -10.39 -11.58 8.53
N LYS A 233 -10.96 -12.71 8.06
CA LYS A 233 -12.00 -12.70 7.00
C LYS A 233 -13.24 -11.92 7.41
N THR A 234 -13.78 -12.22 8.60
CA THR A 234 -14.98 -11.56 9.14
C THR A 234 -14.79 -10.05 9.26
N LEU A 235 -13.64 -9.60 9.78
CA LEU A 235 -13.34 -8.18 9.92
C LEU A 235 -13.10 -7.50 8.57
N ALA A 236 -12.37 -8.13 7.66
CA ALA A 236 -12.15 -7.60 6.32
C ALA A 236 -13.47 -7.35 5.58
N HIS A 237 -14.40 -8.32 5.62
CA HIS A 237 -15.73 -8.16 5.04
C HIS A 237 -16.53 -7.05 5.74
N ALA A 238 -16.47 -6.96 7.07
CA ALA A 238 -17.14 -5.90 7.83
C ALA A 238 -16.61 -4.50 7.48
N PHE A 239 -15.30 -4.32 7.30
CA PHE A 239 -14.71 -3.06 6.89
C PHE A 239 -15.12 -2.65 5.47
N ILE A 240 -15.14 -3.60 4.52
CA ILE A 240 -15.69 -3.36 3.17
C ILE A 240 -17.16 -2.96 3.25
N ASP A 241 -17.96 -3.68 4.05
CA ASP A 241 -19.39 -3.42 4.21
C ASP A 241 -19.68 -2.06 4.87
N ALA A 242 -18.78 -1.57 5.73
CA ALA A 242 -18.86 -0.23 6.31
C ALA A 242 -18.52 0.89 5.31
N GLY A 243 -17.84 0.57 4.20
CA GLY A 243 -17.55 1.51 3.11
C GLY A 243 -16.09 1.59 2.66
N ALA A 244 -15.21 0.70 3.15
CA ALA A 244 -13.83 0.61 2.66
C ALA A 244 -13.78 0.15 1.19
N ASP A 245 -12.78 0.63 0.46
CA ASP A 245 -12.55 0.30 -0.95
C ASP A 245 -11.45 -0.76 -1.13
N VAL A 246 -10.48 -0.82 -0.22
CA VAL A 246 -9.38 -1.80 -0.22
C VAL A 246 -8.98 -2.10 1.22
N ILE A 247 -8.64 -3.36 1.50
CA ILE A 247 -7.98 -3.77 2.74
C ILE A 247 -6.55 -4.22 2.46
N ILE A 248 -5.58 -3.71 3.22
CA ILE A 248 -4.16 -4.08 3.17
C ILE A 248 -3.74 -4.63 4.52
N GLY A 249 -3.33 -5.90 4.57
CA GLY A 249 -2.91 -6.57 5.79
C GLY A 249 -1.41 -6.65 5.99
N SER A 250 -1.03 -6.76 7.25
CA SER A 250 0.34 -6.84 7.79
C SER A 250 0.32 -7.65 9.10
N HIS A 251 1.49 -7.94 9.69
CA HIS A 251 1.73 -8.75 10.91
C HIS A 251 2.12 -10.23 10.70
N PRO A 252 1.48 -11.03 9.83
CA PRO A 252 1.89 -12.43 9.68
C PRO A 252 3.35 -12.61 9.23
N HIS A 253 4.03 -11.53 8.80
CA HIS A 253 5.40 -11.49 8.27
C HIS A 253 5.64 -12.36 7.03
N ILE A 254 4.56 -12.92 6.49
CA ILE A 254 4.54 -13.71 5.26
C ILE A 254 3.37 -13.27 4.40
N VAL A 255 3.49 -13.48 3.09
CA VAL A 255 2.40 -13.20 2.15
C VAL A 255 1.24 -14.16 2.38
N GLN A 256 0.06 -13.62 2.65
CA GLN A 256 -1.20 -14.38 2.71
C GLN A 256 -1.99 -14.17 1.40
N PRO A 257 -2.99 -15.03 1.10
CA PRO A 257 -3.86 -14.84 -0.06
C PRO A 257 -4.52 -13.46 -0.10
N PHE A 258 -5.02 -13.11 -1.27
CA PHE A 258 -5.98 -12.03 -1.44
C PHE A 258 -7.34 -12.57 -1.90
N GLU A 259 -8.38 -11.77 -1.70
CA GLU A 259 -9.76 -12.05 -2.06
C GLU A 259 -10.38 -10.83 -2.76
N ILE A 260 -11.36 -11.07 -3.65
CA ILE A 260 -12.24 -10.02 -4.17
C ILE A 260 -13.63 -10.21 -3.54
N TYR A 261 -14.01 -9.32 -2.64
CA TYR A 261 -15.32 -9.32 -1.97
C TYR A 261 -16.09 -8.06 -2.41
N LYS A 262 -17.28 -8.23 -3.00
CA LYS A 262 -18.12 -7.13 -3.53
C LYS A 262 -17.35 -6.18 -4.47
N ASN A 263 -16.52 -6.74 -5.37
CA ASN A 263 -15.65 -6.01 -6.30
C ASN A 263 -14.57 -5.14 -5.61
N LYS A 264 -14.24 -5.42 -4.34
CA LYS A 264 -13.18 -4.75 -3.57
C LYS A 264 -12.10 -5.75 -3.20
N ALA A 265 -10.84 -5.33 -3.29
CA ALA A 265 -9.70 -6.19 -3.01
C ALA A 265 -9.38 -6.23 -1.51
N ILE A 266 -9.15 -7.43 -0.99
CA ILE A 266 -8.70 -7.69 0.38
C ILE A 266 -7.37 -8.43 0.30
N PHE A 267 -6.29 -7.80 0.74
CA PHE A 267 -4.99 -8.44 0.91
C PHE A 267 -4.81 -8.77 2.39
N TYR A 268 -4.78 -10.05 2.75
CA TYR A 268 -4.74 -10.43 4.17
C TYR A 268 -3.38 -10.22 4.84
N SER A 269 -2.29 -10.30 4.07
CA SER A 269 -0.95 -9.94 4.50
C SER A 269 -0.04 -9.73 3.30
N LEU A 270 0.71 -8.62 3.29
CA LEU A 270 1.76 -8.36 2.30
C LEU A 270 3.12 -8.97 2.69
N GLY A 271 3.25 -9.51 3.91
CA GLY A 271 4.52 -10.00 4.44
C GLY A 271 5.52 -8.88 4.72
N ASN A 272 6.80 -9.23 4.83
CA ASN A 272 7.86 -8.26 5.11
C ASN A 272 8.29 -7.46 3.87
N PHE A 273 8.65 -6.19 4.06
CA PHE A 273 9.31 -5.37 3.03
C PHE A 273 10.77 -5.02 3.39
N MET A 274 11.02 -4.62 4.65
CA MET A 274 12.36 -4.41 5.20
C MET A 274 12.39 -4.98 6.61
N PHE A 275 13.01 -6.14 6.79
CA PHE A 275 12.99 -6.89 8.05
C PHE A 275 14.17 -7.87 8.08
N ASP A 276 14.58 -8.33 9.26
CA ASP A 276 15.70 -9.27 9.46
C ASP A 276 15.29 -10.72 9.76
N GLN A 277 14.05 -11.11 9.49
CA GLN A 277 13.54 -12.48 9.72
C GLN A 277 13.98 -13.43 8.61
N ASN A 278 15.27 -13.77 8.58
CA ASN A 278 15.90 -14.53 7.49
C ASN A 278 15.87 -16.07 7.65
N PHE A 279 14.86 -16.62 8.33
CA PHE A 279 14.82 -18.05 8.68
C PHE A 279 13.96 -18.93 7.74
N SER A 280 13.15 -18.35 6.86
CA SER A 280 12.40 -19.10 5.83
C SER A 280 12.27 -18.34 4.51
N PHE A 281 11.81 -19.05 3.47
CA PHE A 281 11.49 -18.42 2.18
C PHE A 281 10.36 -17.40 2.36
N GLU A 282 9.34 -17.76 3.12
CA GLU A 282 8.13 -16.97 3.31
C GLU A 282 8.40 -15.66 4.05
N THR A 283 9.33 -15.63 5.01
CA THR A 283 9.65 -14.41 5.78
C THR A 283 10.68 -13.50 5.10
N THR A 284 11.40 -14.05 4.12
CA THR A 284 12.34 -13.29 3.27
C THR A 284 11.70 -12.76 1.99
N HIS A 285 10.42 -13.06 1.75
CA HIS A 285 9.70 -12.61 0.57
C HIS A 285 8.39 -11.93 0.94
N GLY A 286 8.16 -10.78 0.30
CA GLY A 286 6.96 -9.98 0.50
C GLY A 286 6.23 -9.74 -0.81
N LEU A 287 5.16 -8.96 -0.71
CA LEU A 287 4.35 -8.52 -1.83
C LEU A 287 4.19 -7.00 -1.80
N ALA A 288 4.78 -6.31 -2.76
CA ALA A 288 4.40 -4.95 -3.05
C ALA A 288 3.15 -4.95 -3.94
N VAL A 289 2.17 -4.09 -3.64
CA VAL A 289 0.92 -3.99 -4.40
C VAL A 289 0.74 -2.57 -4.88
N GLN A 290 0.76 -2.39 -6.19
CA GLN A 290 0.40 -1.11 -6.80
C GLN A 290 -1.08 -1.13 -7.14
N ILE A 291 -1.81 -0.07 -6.79
CA ILE A 291 -3.25 0.06 -7.04
C ILE A 291 -3.51 1.35 -7.80
N ASP A 292 -4.23 1.23 -8.91
CA ASP A 292 -4.69 2.32 -9.76
C ASP A 292 -6.17 2.58 -9.49
N PHE A 293 -6.46 3.69 -8.80
CA PHE A 293 -7.82 4.13 -8.50
C PHE A 293 -8.34 5.05 -9.60
N SER A 294 -9.25 4.54 -10.43
CA SER A 294 -10.07 5.33 -11.35
C SER A 294 -11.50 5.44 -10.83
N ASP A 295 -12.31 6.32 -11.43
CA ASP A 295 -13.68 6.57 -10.94
C ASP A 295 -14.59 5.35 -11.04
N THR A 296 -14.37 4.51 -12.05
CA THR A 296 -15.20 3.34 -12.36
C THR A 296 -14.55 2.02 -11.98
N GLU A 297 -13.22 1.96 -11.98
CA GLU A 297 -12.47 0.72 -11.82
C GLU A 297 -11.28 0.89 -10.87
N THR A 298 -10.91 -0.20 -10.20
CA THR A 298 -9.69 -0.29 -9.40
C THR A 298 -8.90 -1.47 -9.92
N HIS A 299 -7.70 -1.20 -10.44
CA HIS A 299 -6.78 -2.23 -10.93
C HIS A 299 -5.63 -2.35 -9.96
N PHE A 300 -5.11 -3.55 -9.76
CA PHE A 300 -3.91 -3.76 -8.96
C PHE A 300 -2.88 -4.63 -9.67
N THR A 301 -1.62 -4.37 -9.38
CA THR A 301 -0.47 -5.15 -9.85
C THR A 301 0.28 -5.71 -8.65
N LEU A 302 0.52 -7.01 -8.67
CA LEU A 302 1.25 -7.73 -7.63
C LEU A 302 2.72 -7.83 -8.01
N MET A 303 3.60 -7.39 -7.11
CA MET A 303 5.05 -7.34 -7.36
C MET A 303 5.78 -8.01 -6.19
N PRO A 304 6.10 -9.31 -6.30
CA PRO A 304 6.88 -9.99 -5.30
C PRO A 304 8.26 -9.34 -5.12
N VAL A 305 8.63 -9.17 -3.86
CA VAL A 305 9.92 -8.61 -3.43
C VAL A 305 10.66 -9.63 -2.57
N ALA A 306 11.98 -9.48 -2.48
CA ALA A 306 12.84 -10.32 -1.66
C ALA A 306 13.71 -9.45 -0.75
N ILE A 307 13.99 -9.97 0.44
CA ILE A 307 14.87 -9.37 1.44
C ILE A 307 16.01 -10.36 1.67
N LEU A 308 17.19 -10.03 1.14
CA LEU A 308 18.37 -10.89 1.23
C LEU A 308 19.51 -10.09 1.87
N ASN A 309 20.03 -10.56 3.00
CA ASN A 309 21.02 -9.83 3.80
C ASN A 309 20.57 -8.40 4.12
N GLU A 310 19.31 -8.25 4.55
CA GLU A 310 18.67 -6.98 4.91
C GLU A 310 18.50 -5.98 3.73
N GLU A 311 18.80 -6.39 2.50
CA GLU A 311 18.57 -5.60 1.28
C GLU A 311 17.25 -5.98 0.61
N ALA A 312 16.38 -4.99 0.42
CA ALA A 312 15.17 -5.14 -0.39
C ALA A 312 15.51 -5.09 -1.88
N SER A 313 14.96 -6.06 -2.62
CA SER A 313 15.16 -6.24 -4.06
C SER A 313 13.90 -6.80 -4.73
N PHE A 314 13.81 -6.67 -6.06
CA PHE A 314 12.80 -7.43 -6.80
C PHE A 314 13.08 -8.93 -6.63
N ALA A 315 12.04 -9.72 -6.38
CA ALA A 315 12.19 -11.16 -6.34
C ALA A 315 12.71 -11.68 -7.70
N SER A 316 13.56 -12.71 -7.65
CA SER A 316 14.03 -13.37 -8.88
C SER A 316 12.85 -13.95 -9.67
N VAL A 317 13.07 -14.33 -10.93
CA VAL A 317 12.00 -14.94 -11.74
C VAL A 317 11.47 -16.21 -11.08
N ASP A 318 12.35 -17.02 -10.49
CA ASP A 318 11.99 -18.28 -9.84
C ASP A 318 11.24 -18.03 -8.53
N ASP A 319 11.73 -17.10 -7.69
CA ASP A 319 11.07 -16.75 -6.43
C ASP A 319 9.69 -16.11 -6.68
N ARG A 320 9.59 -15.23 -7.68
CA ARG A 320 8.31 -14.64 -8.09
C ARG A 320 7.31 -15.73 -8.52
N ASN A 321 7.76 -16.73 -9.27
CA ASN A 321 6.92 -17.86 -9.66
C ASN A 321 6.52 -18.73 -8.46
N GLN A 322 7.35 -18.81 -7.43
CA GLN A 322 7.03 -19.52 -6.19
C GLN A 322 5.98 -18.76 -5.37
N VAL A 323 6.15 -17.45 -5.18
CA VAL A 323 5.16 -16.58 -4.49
C VAL A 323 3.81 -16.64 -5.20
N PHE A 324 3.77 -16.52 -6.53
CA PHE A 324 2.51 -16.60 -7.27
C PHE A 324 1.87 -17.99 -7.24
N ARG A 325 2.65 -19.06 -7.20
CA ARG A 325 2.10 -20.41 -7.02
C ARG A 325 1.47 -20.58 -5.64
N ALA A 326 2.12 -20.07 -4.59
CA ALA A 326 1.56 -20.09 -3.23
C ALA A 326 0.24 -19.31 -3.16
N LEU A 327 0.22 -18.09 -3.72
CA LEU A 327 -0.99 -17.26 -3.82
C LEU A 327 -2.10 -17.93 -4.62
N ALA A 328 -1.80 -18.56 -5.77
CA ALA A 328 -2.81 -19.21 -6.59
C ALA A 328 -3.50 -20.36 -5.86
N VAL A 329 -2.75 -21.13 -5.06
CA VAL A 329 -3.31 -22.21 -4.24
C VAL A 329 -4.23 -21.65 -3.17
N THR A 330 -3.77 -20.67 -2.39
CA THR A 330 -4.52 -20.15 -1.23
C THR A 330 -5.65 -19.19 -1.60
N THR A 331 -5.54 -18.46 -2.71
CA THR A 331 -6.63 -17.59 -3.21
C THR A 331 -7.75 -18.40 -3.86
N SER A 332 -7.47 -19.59 -4.41
CA SER A 332 -8.50 -20.44 -5.00
C SER A 332 -9.58 -20.87 -3.99
N ASP A 333 -9.26 -20.91 -2.70
CA ASP A 333 -10.20 -21.20 -1.61
C ASP A 333 -11.31 -20.13 -1.46
N PHE A 334 -11.09 -18.92 -1.97
CA PHE A 334 -12.10 -17.85 -1.98
C PHE A 334 -13.00 -17.87 -3.22
N SER A 335 -12.63 -18.61 -4.25
CA SER A 335 -13.42 -18.73 -5.49
C SER A 335 -14.60 -19.71 -5.41
N LEU A 336 -14.88 -20.25 -4.21
CA LEU A 336 -15.91 -21.26 -3.97
C LEU A 336 -17.10 -20.79 -3.12
N GLN A 337 -17.28 -19.48 -2.95
CA GLN A 337 -18.49 -18.94 -2.30
C GLN A 337 -19.23 -18.03 -3.26
N ASP A 338 -20.13 -18.66 -4.03
CA ASP A 338 -21.14 -18.03 -4.90
C ASP A 338 -22.12 -17.13 -4.14
#